data_AF-A0A6S6S8T1-F1
#
_entry.id   AF-A0A6S6S8T1-F1
#
_cell.length_a   1.000
_cell.length_b   1.000
_cell.length_c   1.000
_cell.angle_alpha   90.00
_cell.angle_beta   90.00
_cell.angle_gamma   90.00
#
_symmetry.space_group_name_H-M   'P 1'
#
loop_
_entity.id
_entity.type
_entity.pdbx_description
1 polymer ?
#
loop_
_entity_poly.entity_id
_entity_poly.type
_entity_poly.pdbx_seq_one_letter_code
_entity_poly.pdbx_strand_id
1 'polypeptide(L)'
;MFTLENILLIIIVGLILFNIQTILSAIILFFENMQEVVVESIENEEIPSETESIVKPYKDFLESQGFTYLYAYRYNNMLERNNTPQHTLYFYNEEEHIHAFLDTTPIKGCLQPLTINYTTIYENFQVVATYDCFAHNLKVADSVTLFDHYHGSFEKALISHREDRRSLNEPIQTEVFSQEGCLNYSQYQIDETFRLMIEENIMHPVANDYKFSLSIPFFKYVQKSIKGYKRAAKVLMLKQYIQQETATSQPKQQLFYQNSEMQALAQQFDEKPIEKTREQKIQTFIISGLGFVLVFGLLGIPWATLPLLIVILIVHELGHYFAMRYFGYQDTSIFFIPFFGAAAKGDKEHVTPFEEYIVSLAGPLPGIIIGVGIFMFVGGSTELKEISWIQQYALFSIVLNYLNLLPIYPLDGGKIVQSLLFTRYPKAQFYFFLLSFVVIIVAAIMLRSPLIGLFGVFLFFAINHNYKTSILIQELMKEASEAPLKERILAKLSSGKMYEEMDLAKKSAMAKQALKILRTQRPTYLLMVVGIGFYVLLLLLPFMSSFIV
;
A
#
# COMPACT_ATOMS: atom_id res chain seq x y z
N MET A 1 23.23 4.88 -32.97
CA MET A 1 21.98 4.43 -33.59
C MET A 1 21.39 3.35 -32.70
N PHE A 2 20.17 3.52 -32.20
CA PHE A 2 19.50 2.46 -31.45
C PHE A 2 19.16 1.32 -32.43
N THR A 3 19.53 0.09 -32.09
CA THR A 3 19.14 -1.11 -32.85
C THR A 3 17.62 -1.28 -32.79
N LEU A 4 17.03 -1.98 -33.76
CA LEU A 4 15.58 -2.25 -33.80
C LEU A 4 15.09 -2.93 -32.50
N GLU A 5 15.93 -3.80 -31.93
CA GLU A 5 15.70 -4.45 -30.63
C GLU A 5 15.61 -3.44 -29.48
N ASN A 6 16.47 -2.40 -29.47
CA ASN A 6 16.43 -1.35 -28.46
C ASN A 6 15.17 -0.49 -28.61
N ILE A 7 14.71 -0.23 -29.83
CA ILE A 7 13.47 0.53 -30.08
C ILE A 7 12.25 -0.28 -29.62
N LEU A 8 12.20 -1.58 -29.94
CA LEU A 8 11.13 -2.48 -29.51
C LEU A 8 11.10 -2.60 -27.97
N LEU A 9 12.28 -2.74 -27.35
CA LEU A 9 12.41 -2.76 -25.89
C LEU A 9 11.93 -1.45 -25.27
N ILE A 10 12.28 -0.29 -25.83
CA ILE A 10 11.80 1.02 -25.36
C ILE A 10 10.27 1.14 -25.50
N ILE A 11 9.68 0.61 -26.58
CA ILE A 11 8.21 0.63 -26.79
C ILE A 11 7.53 -0.30 -25.78
N ILE A 12 8.04 -1.52 -25.57
CA ILE A 12 7.50 -2.48 -24.60
C ILE A 12 7.63 -1.91 -23.18
N VAL A 13 8.81 -1.42 -22.82
CA VAL A 13 9.05 -0.75 -21.53
C VAL A 13 8.17 0.48 -21.39
N GLY A 14 7.98 1.27 -22.45
CA GLY A 14 7.09 2.44 -22.45
C GLY A 14 5.62 2.07 -22.24
N LEU A 15 5.13 1.01 -22.89
CA LEU A 15 3.77 0.49 -22.71
C LEU A 15 3.56 -0.10 -21.31
N ILE A 16 4.56 -0.83 -20.79
CA ILE A 16 4.58 -1.34 -19.42
C ILE A 16 4.59 -0.18 -18.44
N LEU A 17 5.43 0.84 -18.62
CA LEU A 17 5.50 2.01 -17.75
C LEU A 17 4.20 2.83 -17.78
N PHE A 18 3.59 3.01 -18.94
CA PHE A 18 2.33 3.75 -19.08
C PHE A 18 1.16 3.05 -18.38
N ASN A 19 1.16 1.72 -18.39
CA ASN A 19 0.12 0.91 -17.73
C ASN A 19 0.61 0.25 -16.42
N ILE A 20 1.76 0.68 -15.87
CA ILE A 20 2.42 -0.07 -14.80
C ILE A 20 1.52 -0.18 -13.58
N GLN A 21 0.75 0.87 -13.28
CA GLN A 21 -0.20 0.87 -12.17
C GLN A 21 -1.31 -0.17 -12.39
N THR A 22 -1.88 -0.23 -13.60
CA THR A 22 -2.93 -1.22 -13.94
C THR A 22 -2.39 -2.63 -13.92
N ILE A 23 -1.19 -2.85 -14.48
CA ILE A 23 -0.54 -4.17 -14.51
C ILE A 23 -0.22 -4.62 -13.08
N LEU A 24 0.40 -3.77 -12.27
CA LEU A 24 0.71 -4.08 -10.87
C LEU A 24 -0.55 -4.36 -10.05
N SER A 25 -1.60 -3.54 -10.19
CA SER A 25 -2.88 -3.76 -9.50
C SER A 25 -3.55 -5.06 -9.95
N ALA A 26 -3.54 -5.37 -11.25
CA ALA A 26 -4.09 -6.62 -11.78
C ALA A 26 -3.31 -7.84 -11.28
N ILE A 27 -1.97 -7.76 -11.23
CA ILE A 27 -1.12 -8.81 -10.66
C ILE A 27 -1.43 -9.00 -9.18
N ILE A 28 -1.56 -7.91 -8.41
CA ILE A 28 -1.89 -7.99 -6.98
C ILE A 28 -3.23 -8.70 -6.80
N LEU A 29 -4.28 -8.22 -7.47
CA LEU A 29 -5.63 -8.79 -7.39
C LEU A 29 -5.68 -10.24 -7.87
N PHE A 30 -4.94 -10.61 -8.92
CA PHE A 30 -4.87 -11.99 -9.42
C PHE A 30 -4.38 -12.99 -8.36
N PHE A 31 -3.54 -12.56 -7.41
CA PHE A 31 -3.07 -13.40 -6.32
C PHE A 31 -3.92 -13.29 -5.04
N GLU A 32 -4.96 -12.46 -5.03
CA GLU A 32 -5.91 -12.41 -3.93
C GLU A 32 -6.94 -13.53 -4.10
N ASN A 33 -7.29 -14.17 -2.98
CA ASN A 33 -8.41 -15.10 -2.93
C ASN A 33 -9.67 -14.33 -2.55
N MET A 34 -10.80 -14.73 -3.13
CA MET A 34 -12.10 -14.16 -2.84
C MET A 34 -13.00 -15.24 -2.24
N GLN A 35 -13.76 -14.88 -1.21
CA GLN A 35 -14.73 -15.76 -0.57
C GLN A 35 -16.14 -15.34 -0.94
N GLU A 36 -17.09 -16.24 -0.70
CA GLU A 36 -18.51 -15.91 -0.74
C GLU A 36 -18.84 -14.84 0.30
N VAL A 37 -19.66 -13.88 -0.08
CA VAL A 37 -20.09 -12.80 0.82
C VAL A 37 -21.45 -13.15 1.40
N VAL A 38 -21.54 -13.17 2.72
CA VAL A 38 -22.72 -13.53 3.50
C VAL A 38 -23.19 -12.31 4.27
N VAL A 39 -24.48 -11.99 4.12
CA VAL A 39 -25.14 -10.90 4.84
C VAL A 39 -25.81 -11.42 6.11
N GLU A 40 -25.51 -10.79 7.25
CA GLU A 40 -26.04 -11.14 8.57
C GLU A 40 -26.70 -9.92 9.24
N SER A 41 -27.85 -10.11 9.88
CA SER A 41 -28.44 -9.08 10.76
C SER A 41 -27.59 -8.87 12.00
N ILE A 42 -27.53 -7.63 12.48
CA ILE A 42 -26.88 -7.28 13.75
C ILE A 42 -27.77 -6.38 14.59
N GLU A 43 -27.56 -6.39 15.90
CA GLU A 43 -28.12 -5.36 16.79
C GLU A 43 -27.27 -4.08 16.76
N ASN A 44 -27.84 -2.94 17.17
CA ASN A 44 -27.13 -1.66 17.15
C ASN A 44 -25.91 -1.65 18.07
N GLU A 45 -26.00 -2.36 19.21
CA GLU A 45 -24.92 -2.49 20.19
C GLU A 45 -23.71 -3.27 19.65
N GLU A 46 -23.88 -4.04 18.58
CA GLU A 46 -22.78 -4.78 17.92
C GLU A 46 -21.94 -3.90 16.98
N ILE A 47 -22.41 -2.70 16.65
CA ILE A 47 -21.63 -1.75 15.85
C ILE A 47 -20.45 -1.27 16.70
N PRO A 48 -19.19 -1.44 16.26
CA PRO A 48 -18.03 -1.02 17.03
C PRO A 48 -18.09 0.48 17.37
N SER A 49 -17.77 0.85 18.61
CA SER A 49 -17.80 2.24 19.07
C SER A 49 -16.98 3.21 18.21
N GLU A 50 -15.88 2.72 17.62
CA GLU A 50 -15.04 3.45 16.67
C GLU A 50 -15.83 3.78 15.38
N THR A 51 -16.56 2.81 14.85
CA THR A 51 -17.44 2.94 13.67
C THR A 51 -18.60 3.90 13.93
N GLU A 52 -19.21 3.83 15.12
CA GLU A 52 -20.33 4.69 15.49
C GLU A 52 -19.93 6.18 15.45
N SER A 53 -18.72 6.51 15.89
CA SER A 53 -18.20 7.89 15.84
C SER A 53 -18.02 8.43 14.41
N ILE A 54 -17.78 7.53 13.45
CA ILE A 54 -17.62 7.84 12.02
C ILE A 54 -18.99 8.00 11.35
N VAL A 55 -19.94 7.14 11.71
CA VAL A 55 -21.27 7.04 11.10
C VAL A 55 -22.22 8.14 11.59
N LYS A 56 -22.14 8.51 12.87
CA LYS A 56 -23.07 9.44 13.53
C LYS A 56 -23.35 10.74 12.76
N PRO A 57 -22.35 11.47 12.23
CA PRO A 57 -22.64 12.69 11.48
C PRO A 57 -23.53 12.42 10.25
N TYR A 58 -23.32 11.29 9.57
CA TYR A 58 -24.08 10.91 8.37
C TYR A 58 -25.49 10.42 8.70
N LYS A 59 -25.65 9.77 9.85
CA LYS A 59 -26.96 9.47 10.42
C LYS A 59 -27.74 10.74 10.70
N ASP A 60 -27.15 11.70 11.42
CA ASP A 60 -27.77 13.00 11.72
C ASP A 60 -28.16 13.75 10.41
N PHE A 61 -27.31 13.66 9.38
CA PHE A 61 -27.60 14.23 8.07
C PHE A 61 -28.83 13.57 7.42
N LEU A 62 -28.89 12.24 7.34
CA LEU A 62 -30.03 11.54 6.74
C LEU A 62 -31.34 11.82 7.50
N GLU A 63 -31.29 11.81 8.84
CA GLU A 63 -32.44 12.17 9.69
C GLU A 63 -32.91 13.61 9.42
N SER A 64 -31.99 14.56 9.20
CA SER A 64 -32.33 15.93 8.81
C SER A 64 -33.00 16.06 7.44
N GLN A 65 -32.85 15.05 6.56
CA GLN A 65 -33.47 14.98 5.24
C GLN A 65 -34.77 14.17 5.23
N GLY A 66 -35.32 13.83 6.41
CA GLY A 66 -36.58 13.09 6.55
C GLY A 66 -36.45 11.58 6.41
N PHE A 67 -35.23 11.03 6.50
CA PHE A 67 -35.03 9.59 6.55
C PHE A 67 -35.14 9.07 7.98
N THR A 68 -35.82 7.94 8.14
CA THR A 68 -35.92 7.21 9.41
C THR A 68 -34.95 6.04 9.40
N TYR A 69 -34.12 5.93 10.44
CA TYR A 69 -33.28 4.75 10.67
C TYR A 69 -34.14 3.53 11.01
N LEU A 70 -33.85 2.38 10.40
CA LEU A 70 -34.64 1.16 10.62
C LEU A 70 -33.82 0.04 11.25
N TYR A 71 -32.77 -0.44 10.58
CA TYR A 71 -31.92 -1.53 11.08
C TYR A 71 -30.53 -1.49 10.43
N ALA A 72 -29.61 -2.24 11.02
CA ALA A 72 -28.27 -2.44 10.52
C ALA A 72 -28.03 -3.92 10.21
N TYR A 73 -27.12 -4.17 9.28
CA TYR A 73 -26.63 -5.50 8.97
C TYR A 73 -25.13 -5.42 8.66
N ARG A 74 -24.47 -6.57 8.66
CA ARG A 74 -23.07 -6.68 8.26
C ARG A 74 -22.89 -7.72 7.16
N TYR A 75 -21.81 -7.58 6.43
CA TYR A 75 -21.32 -8.63 5.54
C TYR A 75 -19.80 -8.79 5.67
N ASN A 76 -19.32 -10.02 5.50
CA ASN A 76 -17.89 -10.29 5.42
C ASN A 76 -17.30 -9.66 4.15
N ASN A 77 -15.97 -9.46 4.14
CA ASN A 77 -15.32 -8.88 2.97
C ASN A 77 -15.19 -9.91 1.84
N MET A 78 -15.38 -9.46 0.60
CA MET A 78 -15.17 -10.29 -0.59
C MET A 78 -13.75 -10.86 -0.67
N LEU A 79 -12.73 -10.08 -0.31
CA LEU A 79 -11.35 -10.56 -0.31
C LEU A 79 -11.12 -11.33 1.01
N GLU A 80 -10.75 -12.61 0.93
CA GLU A 80 -10.40 -13.45 2.12
C GLU A 80 -9.37 -12.77 3.00
N ARG A 81 -8.49 -11.99 2.37
CA ARG A 81 -7.43 -11.29 3.06
C ARG A 81 -8.01 -10.27 4.06
N ASN A 82 -9.19 -9.70 3.84
CA ASN A 82 -9.72 -8.67 4.72
C ASN A 82 -10.78 -9.24 5.68
N ASN A 83 -10.42 -9.41 6.95
CA ASN A 83 -11.33 -9.97 7.96
C ASN A 83 -12.21 -8.91 8.65
N THR A 84 -12.09 -7.63 8.28
CA THR A 84 -12.94 -6.58 8.86
C THR A 84 -14.32 -6.62 8.17
N PRO A 85 -15.40 -6.95 8.91
CA PRO A 85 -16.74 -6.93 8.34
C PRO A 85 -17.17 -5.51 8.00
N GLN A 86 -17.96 -5.38 6.94
CA GLN A 86 -18.56 -4.12 6.54
C GLN A 86 -19.94 -4.02 7.19
N HIS A 87 -20.29 -2.83 7.66
CA HIS A 87 -21.58 -2.56 8.27
C HIS A 87 -22.37 -1.66 7.33
N THR A 88 -23.66 -1.95 7.19
CA THR A 88 -24.59 -1.10 6.45
C THR A 88 -25.74 -0.72 7.36
N LEU A 89 -25.99 0.58 7.44
CA LEU A 89 -27.16 1.12 8.11
C LEU A 89 -28.22 1.47 7.08
N TYR A 90 -29.42 0.94 7.26
CA TYR A 90 -30.53 1.14 6.36
C TYR A 90 -31.49 2.21 6.90
N PHE A 91 -31.84 3.12 5.99
CA PHE A 91 -32.72 4.24 6.22
C PHE A 91 -33.81 4.30 5.15
N TYR A 92 -34.98 4.81 5.51
CA TYR A 92 -36.10 4.97 4.59
C TYR A 92 -36.78 6.33 4.76
N ASN A 93 -37.06 7.01 3.65
CA ASN A 93 -37.87 8.22 3.62
C ASN A 93 -39.30 7.85 3.17
N GLU A 94 -40.27 7.94 4.08
CA GLU A 94 -41.66 7.56 3.82
C GLU A 94 -42.39 8.52 2.86
N GLU A 95 -42.07 9.81 2.88
CA GLU A 95 -42.72 10.81 2.03
C GLU A 95 -42.28 10.70 0.57
N GLU A 96 -40.99 10.43 0.35
CA GLU A 96 -40.40 10.34 -0.98
C GLU A 96 -40.32 8.89 -1.49
N HIS A 97 -40.50 7.89 -0.65
CA HIS A 97 -40.26 6.47 -0.94
C HIS A 97 -38.85 6.20 -1.47
N ILE A 98 -37.84 6.70 -0.73
CA ILE A 98 -36.42 6.53 -1.06
C ILE A 98 -35.75 5.68 0.02
N HIS A 99 -35.01 4.68 -0.43
CA HIS A 99 -34.14 3.84 0.40
C HIS A 99 -32.74 4.47 0.44
N ALA A 100 -32.13 4.56 1.61
CA ALA A 100 -30.73 4.98 1.75
C ALA A 100 -29.94 3.91 2.50
N PHE A 101 -28.82 3.50 1.90
CA PHE A 101 -27.88 2.55 2.47
C PHE A 101 -26.58 3.27 2.78
N LEU A 102 -26.21 3.29 4.05
CA LEU A 102 -24.98 3.89 4.55
C LEU A 102 -23.97 2.78 4.83
N ASP A 103 -23.06 2.54 3.88
CA ASP A 103 -22.06 1.47 3.95
C ASP A 103 -20.75 1.99 4.52
N THR A 104 -20.25 1.36 5.58
CA THR A 104 -18.89 1.58 6.05
C THR A 104 -17.95 0.87 5.09
N THR A 105 -17.21 1.61 4.27
CA THR A 105 -16.42 1.03 3.17
C THR A 105 -14.95 0.90 3.59
N PRO A 106 -14.48 -0.27 4.08
CA PRO A 106 -13.07 -0.49 4.36
C PRO A 106 -12.32 -0.75 3.05
N ILE A 107 -12.12 0.29 2.24
CA ILE A 107 -11.28 0.21 1.05
C ILE A 107 -10.02 1.04 1.26
N LYS A 108 -8.87 0.36 1.35
CA LYS A 108 -7.54 0.97 1.41
C LYS A 108 -7.34 1.97 0.27
N GLY A 109 -7.07 3.23 0.64
CA GLY A 109 -6.86 4.37 -0.26
C GLY A 109 -8.08 5.27 -0.50
N CYS A 110 -9.28 4.96 0.01
CA CYS A 110 -10.47 5.79 -0.19
C CYS A 110 -10.46 7.06 0.63
N LEU A 111 -10.73 8.22 0.00
CA LEU A 111 -10.76 9.53 0.68
C LEU A 111 -11.99 9.72 1.58
N GLN A 112 -13.02 8.89 1.42
CA GLN A 112 -14.21 8.88 2.28
C GLN A 112 -14.25 7.57 3.06
N PRO A 113 -14.60 7.62 4.37
CA PRO A 113 -14.64 6.43 5.22
C PRO A 113 -15.91 5.58 4.98
N LEU A 114 -16.89 6.12 4.27
CA LEU A 114 -18.19 5.50 4.03
C LEU A 114 -18.78 5.96 2.70
N THR A 115 -19.80 5.24 2.25
CA THR A 115 -20.60 5.57 1.07
C THR A 115 -22.07 5.63 1.42
N ILE A 116 -22.81 6.50 0.72
CA ILE A 116 -24.27 6.50 0.76
C ILE A 116 -24.78 6.16 -0.64
N ASN A 117 -25.62 5.15 -0.72
CA ASN A 117 -26.40 4.80 -1.91
C ASN A 117 -27.86 5.18 -1.69
N TYR A 118 -28.44 5.94 -2.63
CA TYR A 118 -29.87 6.23 -2.67
C TYR A 118 -30.53 5.37 -3.74
N THR A 119 -31.60 4.68 -3.35
CA THR A 119 -32.29 3.71 -4.20
C THR A 119 -33.79 3.97 -4.21
N THR A 120 -34.40 3.95 -5.40
CA THR A 120 -35.86 3.94 -5.61
C THR A 120 -36.23 2.65 -6.35
N ILE A 121 -37.26 1.95 -5.85
CA ILE A 121 -37.73 0.68 -6.40
C ILE A 121 -39.13 0.88 -6.98
N TYR A 122 -39.38 0.32 -8.14
CA TYR A 122 -40.64 0.45 -8.87
C TYR A 122 -41.46 -0.84 -8.76
N GLU A 123 -42.78 -0.75 -8.96
CA GLU A 123 -43.69 -1.91 -8.84
C GLU A 123 -43.35 -3.05 -9.82
N ASN A 124 -42.67 -2.74 -10.92
CA ASN A 124 -42.17 -3.71 -11.90
C ASN A 124 -40.78 -4.29 -11.55
N PHE A 125 -40.29 -4.06 -10.33
CA PHE A 125 -38.98 -4.47 -9.82
C PHE A 125 -37.77 -3.85 -10.53
N GLN A 126 -37.97 -2.83 -11.37
CA GLN A 126 -36.86 -1.99 -11.80
C GLN A 126 -36.35 -1.16 -10.62
N VAL A 127 -35.08 -0.79 -10.68
CA VAL A 127 -34.40 -0.06 -9.61
C VAL A 127 -33.60 1.08 -10.22
N VAL A 128 -33.73 2.27 -9.63
CA VAL A 128 -32.79 3.37 -9.87
C VAL A 128 -31.92 3.51 -8.62
N ALA A 129 -30.61 3.48 -8.81
CA ALA A 129 -29.63 3.67 -7.74
C ALA A 129 -28.67 4.79 -8.09
N THR A 130 -28.44 5.72 -7.15
CA THR A 130 -27.52 6.84 -7.32
C THR A 130 -26.44 6.76 -6.25
N TYR A 131 -25.20 6.58 -6.71
CA TYR A 131 -23.99 6.65 -5.89
C TYR A 131 -23.29 7.99 -6.13
N ASP A 132 -22.38 8.34 -5.24
CA ASP A 132 -21.48 9.46 -5.44
C ASP A 132 -20.04 9.00 -5.34
N CYS A 133 -19.30 9.16 -6.44
CA CYS A 133 -17.88 8.84 -6.53
C CYS A 133 -17.50 7.35 -6.42
N PHE A 134 -18.43 6.39 -6.40
CA PHE A 134 -18.14 4.97 -6.13
C PHE A 134 -18.78 3.94 -7.08
N ALA A 135 -19.67 4.33 -8.00
CA ALA A 135 -20.34 3.37 -8.88
C ALA A 135 -19.39 2.66 -9.85
N HIS A 136 -18.20 3.21 -10.08
CA HIS A 136 -17.23 2.69 -11.06
C HIS A 136 -16.72 1.28 -10.76
N ASN A 137 -16.85 0.80 -9.53
CA ASN A 137 -16.46 -0.56 -9.12
C ASN A 137 -17.61 -1.56 -9.18
N LEU A 138 -18.85 -1.08 -9.36
CA LEU A 138 -20.04 -1.91 -9.28
C LEU A 138 -20.36 -2.54 -10.64
N LYS A 139 -20.78 -3.79 -10.56
CA LYS A 139 -21.54 -4.49 -11.60
C LYS A 139 -22.91 -4.73 -10.99
N VAL A 140 -23.96 -4.36 -11.70
CA VAL A 140 -25.33 -4.42 -11.20
C VAL A 140 -26.19 -5.19 -12.19
N ALA A 141 -27.25 -5.82 -11.69
CA ALA A 141 -28.22 -6.54 -12.52
C ALA A 141 -28.84 -5.61 -13.58
N ASP A 142 -29.33 -6.20 -14.68
CA ASP A 142 -29.94 -5.44 -15.79
C ASP A 142 -31.19 -4.65 -15.38
N SER A 143 -31.82 -5.01 -14.25
CA SER A 143 -32.94 -4.28 -13.65
C SER A 143 -32.52 -3.02 -12.89
N VAL A 144 -31.22 -2.76 -12.73
CA VAL A 144 -30.69 -1.64 -11.96
C VAL A 144 -30.09 -0.60 -12.90
N THR A 145 -30.70 0.58 -12.93
CA THR A 145 -30.12 1.76 -13.58
C THR A 145 -29.26 2.53 -12.57
N LEU A 146 -27.95 2.54 -12.81
CA LEU A 146 -26.95 3.10 -11.89
C LEU A 146 -26.46 4.48 -12.36
N PHE A 147 -26.52 5.48 -11.47
CA PHE A 147 -26.00 6.83 -11.68
C PHE A 147 -24.82 7.14 -10.74
N ASP A 148 -23.85 7.90 -11.26
CA ASP A 148 -22.73 8.44 -10.49
C ASP A 148 -22.27 9.77 -11.06
N HIS A 149 -22.67 10.83 -10.36
CA HIS A 149 -22.49 12.21 -10.80
C HIS A 149 -21.17 12.83 -10.35
N TYR A 150 -20.41 12.15 -9.47
CA TYR A 150 -19.15 12.65 -8.92
C TYR A 150 -19.27 14.07 -8.33
N HIS A 151 -20.23 14.29 -7.44
CA HIS A 151 -20.43 15.56 -6.74
C HIS A 151 -19.50 15.71 -5.53
N GLY A 152 -19.06 14.59 -4.93
CA GLY A 152 -18.34 14.57 -3.67
C GLY A 152 -19.18 15.10 -2.49
N SER A 153 -20.51 15.00 -2.59
CA SER A 153 -21.48 15.49 -1.61
C SER A 153 -22.73 14.61 -1.61
N PHE A 154 -22.96 13.89 -0.52
CA PHE A 154 -24.15 13.04 -0.36
C PHE A 154 -25.47 13.82 -0.46
N GLU A 155 -25.50 15.10 -0.08
CA GLU A 155 -26.65 15.98 -0.29
C GLU A 155 -26.94 16.25 -1.76
N LYS A 156 -25.90 16.55 -2.57
CA LYS A 156 -26.08 16.77 -4.01
C LYS A 156 -26.44 15.47 -4.71
N ALA A 157 -25.90 14.35 -4.24
CA ALA A 157 -26.27 13.03 -4.74
C ALA A 157 -27.74 12.70 -4.47
N LEU A 158 -28.29 13.05 -3.30
CA LEU A 158 -29.73 12.92 -3.01
C LEU A 158 -30.57 13.80 -3.95
N ILE A 159 -30.14 15.05 -4.19
CA ILE A 159 -30.81 15.95 -5.14
C ILE A 159 -30.81 15.34 -6.54
N SER A 160 -29.66 14.85 -7.02
CA SER A 160 -29.59 14.16 -8.30
C SER A 160 -30.42 12.89 -8.33
N HIS A 161 -30.48 12.11 -7.25
CA HIS A 161 -31.33 10.92 -7.18
C HIS A 161 -32.81 11.24 -7.38
N ARG A 162 -33.30 12.35 -6.81
CA ARG A 162 -34.67 12.84 -7.02
C ARG A 162 -34.98 13.18 -8.48
N GLU A 163 -33.96 13.53 -9.26
CA GLU A 163 -34.06 13.74 -10.70
C GLU A 163 -33.90 12.42 -11.48
N ASP A 164 -32.91 11.60 -11.11
CA ASP A 164 -32.59 10.31 -11.74
C ASP A 164 -33.78 9.35 -11.71
N ARG A 165 -34.54 9.31 -10.61
CA ARG A 165 -35.77 8.48 -10.48
C ARG A 165 -36.92 8.92 -11.39
N ARG A 166 -36.79 10.04 -12.11
CA ARG A 166 -37.75 10.42 -13.16
C ARG A 166 -37.39 9.82 -14.52
N SER A 167 -36.23 9.16 -14.63
CA SER A 167 -35.81 8.48 -15.86
C SER A 167 -36.68 7.26 -16.19
N LEU A 168 -37.22 6.61 -15.15
CA LEU A 168 -38.21 5.55 -15.28
C LEU A 168 -39.59 6.13 -14.98
N ASN A 169 -40.49 6.08 -15.97
CA ASN A 169 -41.87 6.56 -15.86
C ASN A 169 -42.80 5.42 -15.41
N GLU A 170 -42.48 4.83 -14.26
CA GLU A 170 -43.18 3.68 -13.68
C GLU A 170 -43.66 4.03 -12.26
N PRO A 171 -44.73 3.39 -11.76
CA PRO A 171 -45.18 3.59 -10.38
C PRO A 171 -44.14 3.09 -9.38
N ILE A 172 -43.91 3.87 -8.33
CA ILE A 172 -42.91 3.61 -7.29
C ILE A 172 -43.52 2.72 -6.22
N GLN A 173 -42.78 1.69 -5.81
CA GLN A 173 -43.18 0.84 -4.69
C GLN A 173 -43.10 1.64 -3.38
N THR A 174 -44.20 1.64 -2.63
CA THR A 174 -44.31 2.40 -1.37
C THR A 174 -44.00 1.55 -0.13
N GLU A 175 -43.81 0.25 -0.30
CA GLU A 175 -43.53 -0.65 0.80
C GLU A 175 -42.08 -0.55 1.26
N VAL A 176 -41.89 -0.35 2.56
CA VAL A 176 -40.59 -0.44 3.21
C VAL A 176 -40.16 -1.90 3.33
N PHE A 177 -38.87 -2.17 3.14
CA PHE A 177 -38.35 -3.52 3.37
C PHE A 177 -38.55 -3.95 4.82
N SER A 178 -39.07 -5.17 5.01
CA SER A 178 -38.86 -5.91 6.25
C SER A 178 -37.37 -6.18 6.44
N GLN A 179 -36.93 -6.42 7.68
CA GLN A 179 -35.52 -6.72 7.95
C GLN A 179 -35.02 -7.90 7.10
N GLU A 180 -35.78 -9.00 7.06
CA GLU A 180 -35.48 -10.16 6.22
C GLU A 180 -35.47 -9.80 4.72
N GLY A 181 -36.43 -8.99 4.26
CA GLY A 181 -36.50 -8.53 2.87
C GLY A 181 -35.27 -7.71 2.45
N CYS A 182 -34.76 -6.84 3.33
CA CYS A 182 -33.56 -6.05 3.05
C CYS A 182 -32.29 -6.92 3.03
N LEU A 183 -32.17 -7.89 3.93
CA LEU A 183 -31.03 -8.83 3.92
C LEU A 183 -31.03 -9.63 2.62
N ASN A 184 -32.19 -10.18 2.22
CA ASN A 184 -32.36 -10.93 0.99
C ASN A 184 -32.07 -10.07 -0.25
N TYR A 185 -32.53 -8.82 -0.27
CA TYR A 185 -32.23 -7.87 -1.33
C TYR A 185 -30.74 -7.57 -1.45
N SER A 186 -30.06 -7.38 -0.33
CA SER A 186 -28.62 -7.09 -0.28
C SER A 186 -27.80 -8.29 -0.75
N GLN A 187 -28.16 -9.49 -0.29
CA GLN A 187 -27.55 -10.75 -0.74
C GLN A 187 -27.77 -10.95 -2.26
N TYR A 188 -28.99 -10.73 -2.76
CA TYR A 188 -29.30 -10.84 -4.18
C TYR A 188 -28.42 -9.92 -5.06
N GLN A 189 -28.21 -8.67 -4.65
CA GLN A 189 -27.34 -7.75 -5.39
C GLN A 189 -25.89 -8.25 -5.48
N ILE A 190 -25.38 -8.80 -4.38
CA ILE A 190 -24.02 -9.35 -4.29
C ILE A 190 -23.90 -10.58 -5.21
N ASP A 191 -24.86 -11.49 -5.14
CA ASP A 191 -24.87 -12.71 -5.95
C ASP A 191 -24.93 -12.38 -7.45
N GLU A 192 -25.78 -11.42 -7.84
CA GLU A 192 -25.85 -10.94 -9.23
C GLU A 192 -24.56 -10.26 -9.69
N THR A 193 -23.90 -9.50 -8.81
CA THR A 193 -22.58 -8.91 -9.08
C THR A 193 -21.57 -10.01 -9.42
N PHE A 194 -21.52 -11.07 -8.61
CA PHE A 194 -20.62 -12.21 -8.82
C PHE A 194 -20.96 -12.96 -10.10
N ARG A 195 -22.25 -13.23 -10.37
CA ARG A 195 -22.72 -13.86 -11.60
C ARG A 195 -22.23 -13.10 -12.84
N LEU A 196 -22.45 -11.79 -12.89
CA LEU A 196 -22.03 -10.94 -14.01
C LEU A 196 -20.50 -10.90 -14.17
N MET A 197 -19.75 -10.84 -13.08
CA MET A 197 -18.29 -10.87 -13.14
C MET A 197 -17.75 -12.21 -13.65
N ILE A 198 -18.43 -13.33 -13.36
CA ILE A 198 -18.09 -14.65 -13.91
C ILE A 198 -18.44 -14.72 -15.40
N GLU A 199 -19.63 -14.27 -15.80
CA GLU A 199 -20.07 -14.27 -17.21
C GLU A 199 -19.17 -13.43 -18.11
N GLU A 200 -18.69 -12.28 -17.61
CA GLU A 200 -17.72 -11.44 -18.32
C GLU A 200 -16.27 -11.96 -18.25
N ASN A 201 -16.04 -13.11 -17.62
CA ASN A 201 -14.72 -13.71 -17.42
C ASN A 201 -13.76 -12.78 -16.66
N ILE A 202 -14.26 -11.96 -15.74
CA ILE A 202 -13.46 -11.14 -14.82
C ILE A 202 -12.94 -12.01 -13.66
N MET A 203 -13.75 -12.97 -13.22
CA MET A 203 -13.42 -13.94 -12.18
C MET A 203 -13.93 -15.34 -12.54
N HIS A 204 -13.50 -16.35 -11.81
CA HIS A 204 -13.95 -17.74 -11.95
C HIS A 204 -14.02 -18.42 -10.57
N PRO A 205 -14.95 -19.38 -10.39
CA PRO A 205 -15.05 -20.15 -9.16
C PRO A 205 -13.90 -21.16 -9.03
N VAL A 206 -13.46 -21.40 -7.80
CA VAL A 206 -12.41 -22.36 -7.42
C VAL A 206 -12.85 -23.10 -6.16
N ALA A 207 -13.31 -24.36 -6.31
CA ALA A 207 -13.84 -25.19 -5.22
C ALA A 207 -14.98 -24.52 -4.42
N ASN A 208 -14.66 -23.79 -3.34
CA ASN A 208 -15.60 -23.06 -2.49
C ASN A 208 -15.40 -21.53 -2.53
N ASP A 209 -14.43 -21.06 -3.30
CA ASP A 209 -13.98 -19.67 -3.35
C ASP A 209 -13.99 -19.15 -4.79
N TYR A 210 -13.45 -17.95 -5.01
CA TYR A 210 -13.32 -17.34 -6.32
C TYR A 210 -11.94 -16.74 -6.54
N LYS A 211 -11.53 -16.66 -7.81
CA LYS A 211 -10.29 -15.99 -8.23
C LYS A 211 -10.52 -15.09 -9.42
N PHE A 212 -9.76 -14.00 -9.47
CA PHE A 212 -9.71 -13.16 -10.66
C PHE A 212 -9.09 -13.95 -11.83
N SER A 213 -9.67 -13.77 -13.01
CA SER A 213 -9.19 -14.40 -14.24
C SER A 213 -8.08 -13.55 -14.86
N LEU A 214 -7.03 -14.17 -15.42
CA LEU A 214 -5.99 -13.45 -16.16
C LEU A 214 -6.48 -13.11 -17.59
N SER A 215 -7.57 -12.34 -17.68
CA SER A 215 -8.32 -12.09 -18.92
C SER A 215 -8.33 -10.61 -19.32
N ILE A 216 -8.57 -10.30 -20.60
CA ILE A 216 -8.71 -8.92 -21.08
C ILE A 216 -9.86 -8.17 -20.35
N PRO A 217 -11.05 -8.78 -20.13
CA PRO A 217 -12.10 -8.17 -19.31
C PRO A 217 -11.65 -7.79 -17.90
N PHE A 218 -10.91 -8.66 -17.21
CA PHE A 218 -10.34 -8.36 -15.89
C PHE A 218 -9.40 -7.15 -15.93
N PHE A 219 -8.46 -7.10 -16.89
CA PHE A 219 -7.58 -5.94 -17.04
C PHE A 219 -8.35 -4.64 -17.32
N LYS A 220 -9.41 -4.70 -18.13
CA LYS A 220 -10.29 -3.54 -18.38
C LYS A 220 -11.06 -3.12 -17.13
N TYR A 221 -11.55 -4.08 -16.34
CA TYR A 221 -12.18 -3.83 -15.05
C TYR A 221 -11.23 -3.09 -14.10
N VAL A 222 -10.02 -3.61 -13.90
CA VAL A 222 -8.97 -2.97 -13.07
C VAL A 222 -8.66 -1.55 -13.57
N GLN A 223 -8.54 -1.36 -14.89
CA GLN A 223 -8.29 -0.05 -15.47
C GLN A 223 -9.45 0.93 -15.24
N LYS A 224 -10.70 0.48 -15.37
CA LYS A 224 -11.91 1.27 -15.10
C LYS A 224 -11.94 1.68 -13.63
N SER A 225 -11.68 0.76 -12.71
CA SER A 225 -11.60 1.03 -11.28
C SER A 225 -10.55 2.10 -10.97
N ILE A 226 -9.31 1.95 -11.44
CA ILE A 226 -8.25 2.95 -11.21
C ILE A 226 -8.62 4.34 -11.74
N LYS A 227 -9.23 4.42 -12.93
CA LYS A 227 -9.69 5.70 -13.50
C LYS A 227 -10.81 6.32 -12.67
N GLY A 228 -11.78 5.52 -12.23
CA GLY A 228 -12.86 5.94 -11.35
C GLY A 228 -12.35 6.50 -10.03
N TYR A 229 -11.45 5.78 -9.36
CA TYR A 229 -10.80 6.25 -8.13
C TYR A 229 -10.03 7.55 -8.33
N LYS A 230 -9.30 7.72 -9.44
CA LYS A 230 -8.60 8.98 -9.74
C LYS A 230 -9.58 10.13 -9.95
N ARG A 231 -10.73 9.89 -10.60
CA ARG A 231 -11.79 10.89 -10.81
C ARG A 231 -12.44 11.29 -9.49
N ALA A 232 -12.83 10.31 -8.68
CA ALA A 232 -13.33 10.50 -7.32
C ALA A 232 -12.35 11.31 -6.47
N ALA A 233 -11.06 10.94 -6.50
CA ALA A 233 -10.03 11.63 -5.75
C ALA A 233 -9.92 13.11 -6.12
N LYS A 234 -9.96 13.43 -7.41
CA LYS A 234 -9.91 14.81 -7.89
C LYS A 234 -11.10 15.64 -7.40
N VAL A 235 -12.31 15.08 -7.45
CA VAL A 235 -13.54 15.76 -7.00
C VAL A 235 -13.48 16.03 -5.49
N LEU A 236 -13.13 15.00 -4.71
CA LEU A 236 -13.08 15.08 -3.27
C LEU A 236 -11.99 16.06 -2.78
N MET A 237 -10.81 16.05 -3.39
CA MET A 237 -9.72 17.01 -3.08
C MET A 237 -10.08 18.45 -3.48
N LEU A 238 -10.66 18.67 -4.66
CA LEU A 238 -11.04 20.02 -5.10
C LEU A 238 -12.08 20.65 -4.16
N LYS A 239 -13.01 19.85 -3.64
CA LYS A 239 -14.01 20.33 -2.68
C LYS A 239 -13.35 20.78 -1.37
N GLN A 240 -12.36 20.02 -0.87
CA GLN A 240 -11.58 20.40 0.31
C GLN A 240 -10.89 21.76 0.10
N TYR A 241 -10.30 21.99 -1.08
CA TYR A 241 -9.64 23.24 -1.44
C TYR A 241 -10.63 24.44 -1.47
N ILE A 242 -11.75 24.32 -2.20
CA ILE A 242 -12.73 25.41 -2.34
C ILE A 242 -13.33 25.81 -0.98
N GLN A 243 -13.55 24.84 -0.09
CA GLN A 243 -14.11 25.09 1.25
C GLN A 243 -13.11 25.78 2.19
N GLN A 244 -11.80 25.56 2.02
CA GLN A 244 -10.78 26.31 2.76
C GLN A 244 -10.73 27.79 2.33
N GLU A 245 -10.93 28.09 1.04
CA GLU A 245 -10.99 29.48 0.55
C GLU A 245 -12.26 30.23 1.00
N THR A 246 -13.39 29.53 1.15
CA THR A 246 -14.68 30.10 1.58
C THR A 246 -14.88 30.16 3.11
N ALA A 247 -13.85 29.82 3.89
CA ALA A 247 -13.86 29.70 5.36
C ALA A 247 -14.12 31.01 6.15
N THR A 248 -14.66 32.06 5.53
CA THR A 248 -15.13 33.27 6.22
C THR A 248 -16.63 33.27 6.54
N SER A 249 -17.42 32.30 6.05
CA SER A 249 -18.87 32.32 6.32
C SER A 249 -19.60 30.98 6.13
N GLN A 250 -19.29 29.95 6.94
CA GLN A 250 -20.27 28.94 7.46
C GLN A 250 -19.55 27.79 8.22
N PRO A 251 -19.84 27.57 9.52
CA PRO A 251 -19.06 26.62 10.34
C PRO A 251 -19.55 25.15 10.36
N LYS A 252 -20.76 24.81 9.87
CA LYS A 252 -21.32 23.45 10.06
C LYS A 252 -20.86 22.41 9.04
N GLN A 253 -20.68 22.77 7.75
CA GLN A 253 -20.30 21.79 6.71
C GLN A 253 -18.80 21.47 6.71
N GLN A 254 -17.95 22.42 7.12
CA GLN A 254 -16.49 22.26 7.11
C GLN A 254 -16.00 21.27 8.18
N LEU A 255 -16.66 21.25 9.35
CA LEU A 255 -16.35 20.32 10.45
C LEU A 255 -16.60 18.85 10.05
N PHE A 256 -17.62 18.63 9.23
CA PHE A 256 -18.09 17.30 8.86
C PHE A 256 -17.08 16.55 7.97
N TYR A 257 -16.54 17.23 6.95
CA TYR A 257 -15.63 16.61 5.97
C TYR A 257 -14.16 16.59 6.42
N GLN A 258 -13.73 17.55 7.24
CA GLN A 258 -12.40 17.53 7.85
C GLN A 258 -12.26 16.39 8.87
N ASN A 259 -13.35 16.07 9.57
CA ASN A 259 -13.44 14.87 10.40
C ASN A 259 -13.47 13.60 9.54
N SER A 260 -14.17 13.59 8.40
CA SER A 260 -14.26 12.38 7.55
C SER A 260 -12.91 11.93 6.99
N GLU A 261 -12.02 12.85 6.59
CA GLU A 261 -10.68 12.46 6.12
C GLU A 261 -9.82 11.98 7.28
N MET A 262 -9.87 12.65 8.43
CA MET A 262 -9.12 12.24 9.61
C MET A 262 -9.56 10.84 10.08
N GLN A 263 -10.86 10.55 10.01
CA GLN A 263 -11.47 9.26 10.30
C GLN A 263 -11.06 8.18 9.28
N ALA A 264 -11.12 8.48 7.97
CA ALA A 264 -10.66 7.56 6.93
C ALA A 264 -9.16 7.24 7.06
N LEU A 265 -8.35 8.25 7.41
CA LEU A 265 -6.92 8.07 7.67
C LEU A 265 -6.69 7.23 8.93
N ALA A 266 -7.45 7.44 10.00
CA ALA A 266 -7.39 6.66 11.23
C ALA A 266 -7.69 5.17 10.95
N GLN A 267 -8.78 4.89 10.22
CA GLN A 267 -9.16 3.53 9.84
C GLN A 267 -8.03 2.82 9.06
N GLN A 268 -7.45 3.48 8.05
CA GLN A 268 -6.33 2.91 7.29
C GLN A 268 -5.03 2.76 8.09
N PHE A 269 -4.85 3.62 9.08
CA PHE A 269 -3.72 3.56 9.97
C PHE A 269 -3.80 2.33 10.87
N ASP A 270 -4.99 2.04 11.39
CA ASP A 270 -5.26 0.94 12.32
C ASP A 270 -5.42 -0.42 11.65
N GLU A 271 -5.74 -0.43 10.36
CA GLU A 271 -5.72 -1.66 9.58
C GLU A 271 -4.35 -2.34 9.65
N LYS A 272 -4.32 -3.47 10.36
CA LYS A 272 -3.16 -4.35 10.41
C LYS A 272 -2.87 -4.87 9.00
N PRO A 273 -1.59 -4.94 8.59
CA PRO A 273 -1.24 -5.64 7.37
C PRO A 273 -1.69 -7.09 7.52
N ILE A 274 -2.44 -7.58 6.54
CA ILE A 274 -2.97 -8.93 6.62
C ILE A 274 -1.79 -9.91 6.45
N GLU A 275 -1.67 -10.81 7.41
CA GLU A 275 -0.63 -11.82 7.45
C GLU A 275 -0.82 -12.82 6.29
N LYS A 276 0.23 -12.97 5.46
CA LYS A 276 0.21 -13.95 4.36
C LYS A 276 0.36 -15.36 4.91
N THR A 277 -0.42 -16.30 4.37
CA THR A 277 -0.24 -17.74 4.67
C THR A 277 1.15 -18.22 4.23
N ARG A 278 1.60 -19.36 4.78
CA ARG A 278 2.89 -19.96 4.40
C ARG A 278 2.97 -20.21 2.89
N GLU A 279 1.89 -20.72 2.30
CA GLU A 279 1.82 -21.00 0.86
C GLU A 279 1.92 -19.71 0.04
N GLN A 280 1.19 -18.66 0.41
CA GLN A 280 1.27 -17.35 -0.26
C GLN A 280 2.66 -16.73 -0.14
N LYS A 281 3.34 -16.89 1.01
CA LYS A 281 4.74 -16.44 1.19
C LYS A 281 5.68 -17.18 0.24
N ILE A 282 5.53 -18.51 0.10
CA ILE A 282 6.33 -19.34 -0.83
C ILE A 282 6.04 -18.97 -2.29
N GLN A 283 4.77 -18.84 -2.67
CA GLN A 283 4.39 -18.44 -4.03
C GLN A 283 4.96 -17.06 -4.37
N THR A 284 4.83 -16.09 -3.47
CA THR A 284 5.42 -14.74 -3.65
C THR A 284 6.94 -14.84 -3.87
N PHE A 285 7.65 -15.64 -3.06
CA PHE A 285 9.09 -15.84 -3.19
C PHE A 285 9.48 -16.44 -4.55
N ILE A 286 8.79 -17.49 -4.99
CA ILE A 286 9.08 -18.16 -6.28
C ILE A 286 8.81 -17.22 -7.45
N ILE A 287 7.63 -16.60 -7.49
CA ILE A 287 7.21 -15.74 -8.60
C ILE A 287 8.11 -14.52 -8.70
N SER A 288 8.43 -13.90 -7.57
CA SER A 288 9.36 -12.78 -7.55
C SER A 288 10.78 -13.18 -7.97
N GLY A 289 11.27 -14.35 -7.55
CA GLY A 289 12.56 -14.88 -7.98
C GLY A 289 12.63 -15.15 -9.48
N LEU A 290 11.58 -15.73 -10.06
CA LEU A 290 11.48 -15.92 -11.51
C LEU A 290 11.44 -14.58 -12.25
N GLY A 291 10.69 -13.60 -11.73
CA GLY A 291 10.66 -12.23 -12.27
C GLY A 291 12.04 -11.57 -12.23
N PHE A 292 12.78 -11.75 -11.13
CA PHE A 292 14.17 -11.26 -10.99
C PHE A 292 15.09 -11.87 -12.06
N VAL A 293 15.06 -13.19 -12.23
CA VAL A 293 15.87 -13.89 -13.25
C VAL A 293 15.55 -13.39 -14.65
N LEU A 294 14.26 -13.28 -14.99
CA LEU A 294 13.82 -12.83 -16.30
C LEU A 294 14.30 -11.40 -16.57
N VAL A 295 14.06 -10.48 -15.63
CA VAL A 295 14.42 -9.06 -15.79
C VAL A 295 15.92 -8.88 -15.91
N PHE A 296 16.72 -9.46 -15.02
CA PHE A 296 18.18 -9.29 -15.06
C PHE A 296 18.83 -10.00 -16.25
N GLY A 297 18.26 -11.13 -16.69
CA GLY A 297 18.65 -11.78 -17.94
C GLY A 297 18.40 -10.90 -19.16
N LEU A 298 17.23 -10.25 -19.24
CA LEU A 298 16.91 -9.29 -20.31
C LEU A 298 17.77 -8.02 -20.26
N LEU A 299 18.27 -7.63 -19.08
CA LEU A 299 19.21 -6.51 -18.91
C LEU A 299 20.65 -6.88 -19.27
N GLY A 300 20.91 -8.11 -19.74
CA GLY A 300 22.20 -8.54 -20.25
C GLY A 300 23.12 -9.22 -19.22
N ILE A 301 22.63 -9.53 -18.02
CA ILE A 301 23.39 -10.38 -17.09
C ILE A 301 23.42 -11.81 -17.63
N PRO A 302 24.59 -12.46 -17.73
CA PRO A 302 24.66 -13.82 -18.26
C PRO A 302 23.78 -14.79 -17.48
N TRP A 303 23.02 -15.63 -18.18
CA TRP A 303 22.13 -16.63 -17.57
C TRP A 303 22.85 -17.57 -16.61
N ALA A 304 24.13 -17.89 -16.87
CA ALA A 304 24.96 -18.72 -16.01
C ALA A 304 25.33 -18.05 -14.66
N THR A 305 25.36 -16.71 -14.60
CA THR A 305 25.65 -15.94 -13.38
C THR A 305 24.42 -15.70 -12.50
N LEU A 306 23.22 -15.72 -13.06
CA LEU A 306 21.97 -15.44 -12.32
C LEU A 306 21.72 -16.40 -11.13
N PRO A 307 21.93 -17.72 -11.24
CA PRO A 307 21.79 -18.63 -10.10
C PRO A 307 22.75 -18.28 -8.96
N LEU A 308 23.98 -17.89 -9.26
CA LEU A 308 24.96 -17.48 -8.24
C LEU A 308 24.49 -16.23 -7.49
N LEU A 309 24.01 -15.22 -8.23
CA LEU A 309 23.46 -14.00 -7.65
C LEU A 309 22.25 -14.28 -6.75
N ILE A 310 21.35 -15.18 -7.17
CA ILE A 310 20.20 -15.59 -6.35
C ILE A 310 20.68 -16.20 -5.03
N VAL A 311 21.64 -17.12 -5.07
CA VAL A 311 22.16 -17.75 -3.84
C VAL A 311 22.79 -16.72 -2.92
N ILE A 312 23.60 -15.80 -3.45
CA ILE A 312 24.22 -14.72 -2.67
C ILE A 312 23.16 -13.84 -2.00
N LEU A 313 22.14 -13.42 -2.76
CA LEU A 313 21.04 -12.60 -2.24
C LEU A 313 20.21 -13.35 -1.20
N ILE A 314 19.94 -14.65 -1.39
CA ILE A 314 19.23 -15.47 -0.40
C ILE A 314 20.03 -15.58 0.89
N VAL A 315 21.34 -15.84 0.81
CA VAL A 315 22.22 -15.92 1.99
C VAL A 315 22.20 -14.59 2.75
N HIS A 316 22.28 -13.47 2.03
CA HIS A 316 22.16 -12.13 2.59
C HIS A 316 20.81 -11.91 3.29
N GLU A 317 19.69 -12.13 2.60
CA GLU A 317 18.36 -11.92 3.19
C GLU A 317 18.03 -12.89 4.32
N LEU A 318 18.56 -14.11 4.29
CA LEU A 318 18.44 -15.05 5.40
C LEU A 318 19.09 -14.52 6.67
N GLY A 319 20.21 -13.80 6.54
CA GLY A 319 20.84 -13.10 7.65
C GLY A 319 19.90 -12.10 8.32
N HIS A 320 19.28 -11.22 7.53
CA HIS A 320 18.24 -10.31 8.03
C HIS A 320 17.05 -11.05 8.64
N TYR A 321 16.56 -12.09 7.96
CA TYR A 321 15.43 -12.90 8.41
C TYR A 321 15.67 -13.55 9.77
N PHE A 322 16.81 -14.19 9.98
CA PHE A 322 17.14 -14.83 11.25
C PHE A 322 17.32 -13.81 12.37
N ALA A 323 17.97 -12.67 12.10
CA ALA A 323 18.10 -11.60 13.09
C ALA A 323 16.73 -11.01 13.48
N MET A 324 15.85 -10.77 12.50
CA MET A 324 14.48 -10.31 12.76
C MET A 324 13.70 -11.32 13.62
N ARG A 325 13.77 -12.62 13.29
CA ARG A 325 13.12 -13.67 14.08
C ARG A 325 13.66 -13.74 15.51
N TYR A 326 14.98 -13.61 15.67
CA TYR A 326 15.62 -13.60 16.98
C TYR A 326 15.14 -12.44 17.86
N PHE A 327 14.94 -11.25 17.27
CA PHE A 327 14.42 -10.07 17.98
C PHE A 327 12.89 -10.00 18.06
N GLY A 328 12.17 -11.07 17.70
CA GLY A 328 10.72 -11.15 17.86
C GLY A 328 9.91 -10.34 16.85
N TYR A 329 10.45 -10.09 15.65
CA TYR A 329 9.65 -9.54 14.56
C TYR A 329 8.60 -10.57 14.11
N GLN A 330 7.40 -10.09 13.87
CA GLN A 330 6.27 -10.86 13.33
C GLN A 330 6.27 -10.77 11.80
N ASP A 331 5.48 -11.63 11.14
CA ASP A 331 5.26 -11.63 9.68
C ASP A 331 6.53 -11.65 8.81
N THR A 332 7.61 -12.25 9.32
CA THR A 332 8.89 -12.21 8.60
C THR A 332 8.80 -13.00 7.30
N SER A 333 9.20 -12.39 6.17
CA SER A 333 9.19 -13.01 4.84
C SER A 333 10.34 -12.46 3.98
N ILE A 334 10.77 -13.24 3.00
CA ILE A 334 11.76 -12.87 1.98
C ILE A 334 11.07 -12.87 0.63
N PHE A 335 11.31 -11.86 -0.19
CA PHE A 335 10.83 -11.79 -1.56
C PHE A 335 11.82 -11.02 -2.43
N PHE A 336 11.72 -11.19 -3.75
CA PHE A 336 12.52 -10.40 -4.69
C PHE A 336 11.74 -9.17 -5.16
N ILE A 337 12.44 -8.06 -5.31
CA ILE A 337 11.94 -6.83 -5.90
C ILE A 337 12.55 -6.75 -7.30
N PRO A 338 11.74 -6.85 -8.37
CA PRO A 338 12.22 -6.68 -9.74
C PRO A 338 13.05 -5.40 -9.86
N PHE A 339 14.15 -5.46 -10.60
CA PHE A 339 15.12 -4.36 -10.82
C PHE A 339 15.95 -3.93 -9.60
N PHE A 340 15.63 -4.38 -8.38
CA PHE A 340 16.33 -3.95 -7.17
C PHE A 340 17.17 -5.10 -6.58
N GLY A 341 16.55 -6.24 -6.26
CA GLY A 341 17.26 -7.32 -5.57
C GLY A 341 16.32 -8.20 -4.78
N ALA A 342 16.79 -8.70 -3.64
CA ALA A 342 15.95 -9.35 -2.65
C ALA A 342 15.69 -8.38 -1.48
N ALA A 343 14.67 -8.68 -0.69
CA ALA A 343 14.37 -7.93 0.53
C ALA A 343 13.70 -8.85 1.55
N ALA A 344 14.16 -8.76 2.79
CA ALA A 344 13.49 -9.33 3.94
C ALA A 344 12.60 -8.26 4.60
N LYS A 345 11.36 -8.64 4.91
CA LYS A 345 10.39 -7.81 5.61
C LYS A 345 9.97 -8.49 6.89
N GLY A 346 9.83 -7.73 7.97
CA GLY A 346 9.18 -8.15 9.22
C GLY A 346 8.53 -6.95 9.88
N ASP A 347 7.55 -7.20 10.75
CA ASP A 347 6.84 -6.16 11.50
C ASP A 347 7.14 -6.26 13.00
N LYS A 348 7.36 -5.12 13.65
CA LYS A 348 7.59 -5.01 15.09
C LYS A 348 7.24 -3.61 15.53
N GLU A 349 6.39 -3.51 16.54
CA GLU A 349 5.85 -2.23 17.01
C GLU A 349 6.93 -1.32 17.62
N HIS A 350 7.87 -1.92 18.35
CA HIS A 350 8.98 -1.23 18.98
C HIS A 350 10.31 -1.86 18.57
N VAL A 351 11.06 -1.15 17.73
CA VAL A 351 12.40 -1.54 17.32
C VAL A 351 13.42 -0.67 18.06
N THR A 352 14.38 -1.29 18.73
CA THR A 352 15.48 -0.53 19.35
C THR A 352 16.60 -0.25 18.33
N PRO A 353 17.37 0.83 18.48
CA PRO A 353 18.51 1.10 17.59
C PRO A 353 19.56 -0.02 17.56
N PHE A 354 19.71 -0.75 18.66
CA PHE A 354 20.61 -1.92 18.71
C PHE A 354 20.08 -3.06 17.85
N GLU A 355 18.78 -3.35 17.91
CA GLU A 355 18.16 -4.37 17.06
C GLU A 355 18.31 -4.01 15.59
N GLU A 356 18.02 -2.76 15.21
CA GLU A 356 18.16 -2.28 13.82
C GLU A 356 19.61 -2.35 13.33
N TYR A 357 20.57 -2.02 14.19
CA TYR A 357 22.00 -2.15 13.91
C TYR A 357 22.42 -3.61 13.66
N ILE A 358 22.02 -4.54 14.53
CA ILE A 358 22.35 -5.96 14.37
C ILE A 358 21.65 -6.56 13.15
N VAL A 359 20.37 -6.25 12.93
CA VAL A 359 19.63 -6.70 11.74
C VAL A 359 20.33 -6.19 10.48
N SER A 360 20.75 -4.93 10.43
CA SER A 360 21.42 -4.35 9.26
C SER A 360 22.79 -5.00 8.99
N LEU A 361 23.54 -5.40 10.01
CA LEU A 361 24.79 -6.14 9.85
C LEU A 361 24.59 -7.62 9.50
N ALA A 362 23.47 -8.21 9.94
CA ALA A 362 23.22 -9.63 9.79
C ALA A 362 23.07 -10.07 8.33
N GLY A 363 22.69 -9.17 7.41
CA GLY A 363 22.64 -9.48 5.98
C GLY A 363 24.04 -9.55 5.35
N PRO A 364 24.83 -8.46 5.40
CA PRO A 364 26.15 -8.42 4.79
C PRO A 364 27.18 -9.40 5.35
N LEU A 365 27.25 -9.55 6.68
CA LEU A 365 28.36 -10.25 7.34
C LEU A 365 28.48 -11.74 6.96
N PRO A 366 27.40 -12.55 6.96
CA PRO A 366 27.48 -13.95 6.54
C PRO A 366 28.01 -14.11 5.12
N GLY A 367 27.55 -13.27 4.18
CA GLY A 367 28.00 -13.32 2.79
C GLY A 367 29.47 -12.93 2.62
N ILE A 368 29.97 -11.97 3.39
CA ILE A 368 31.40 -11.63 3.43
C ILE A 368 32.21 -12.80 3.99
N ILE A 369 31.82 -13.35 5.14
CA ILE A 369 32.53 -14.45 5.81
C ILE A 369 32.61 -15.68 4.89
N ILE A 370 31.48 -16.06 4.28
CA ILE A 370 31.42 -17.20 3.35
C ILE A 370 32.29 -16.91 2.11
N GLY A 371 32.16 -15.72 1.52
CA GLY A 371 32.92 -15.35 0.33
C GLY A 371 34.43 -15.35 0.58
N VAL A 372 34.88 -14.75 1.68
CA VAL A 372 36.30 -14.74 2.09
C VAL A 372 36.79 -16.15 2.41
N GLY A 373 36.00 -16.96 3.11
CA GLY A 373 36.34 -18.36 3.40
C GLY A 373 36.55 -19.19 2.14
N ILE A 374 35.63 -19.09 1.17
CA ILE A 374 35.76 -19.75 -0.13
C ILE A 374 36.98 -19.21 -0.90
N PHE A 375 37.19 -17.89 -0.92
CA PHE A 375 38.31 -17.28 -1.61
C PHE A 375 39.66 -17.78 -1.07
N MET A 376 39.83 -17.84 0.26
CA MET A 376 41.03 -18.37 0.90
C MET A 376 41.22 -19.86 0.61
N PHE A 377 40.14 -20.65 0.69
CA PHE A 377 40.19 -22.09 0.44
C PHE A 377 40.58 -22.41 -1.02
N VAL A 378 39.97 -21.74 -1.99
CA VAL A 378 40.30 -21.89 -3.41
C VAL A 378 41.72 -21.41 -3.70
N GLY A 379 42.16 -20.31 -3.08
CA GLY A 379 43.51 -19.77 -3.21
C GLY A 379 44.62 -20.77 -2.84
N GLY A 380 44.34 -21.70 -1.91
CA GLY A 380 45.25 -22.76 -1.47
C GLY A 380 45.24 -24.03 -2.32
N SER A 381 44.33 -24.17 -3.29
CA SER A 381 44.19 -25.37 -4.13
C SER A 381 44.42 -25.07 -5.61
N THR A 382 45.18 -25.91 -6.32
CA THR A 382 45.38 -25.75 -7.77
C THR A 382 44.18 -26.24 -8.57
N GLU A 383 43.52 -27.32 -8.13
CA GLU A 383 42.36 -27.93 -8.83
C GLU A 383 41.11 -27.03 -8.78
N LEU A 384 40.79 -26.42 -7.63
CA LEU A 384 39.60 -25.57 -7.53
C LEU A 384 39.78 -24.21 -8.19
N LYS A 385 41.04 -23.80 -8.48
CA LYS A 385 41.31 -22.56 -9.21
C LYS A 385 40.80 -22.61 -10.65
N GLU A 386 40.66 -23.80 -11.22
CA GLU A 386 40.15 -23.98 -12.58
C GLU A 386 38.60 -23.92 -12.62
N ILE A 387 37.93 -24.02 -11.47
CA ILE A 387 36.47 -23.98 -11.38
C ILE A 387 35.98 -22.52 -11.34
N SER A 388 35.75 -21.97 -12.53
CA SER A 388 35.40 -20.56 -12.75
C SER A 388 34.21 -20.06 -11.91
N TRP A 389 33.16 -20.88 -11.69
CA TRP A 389 31.97 -20.44 -10.97
C TRP A 389 32.18 -20.25 -9.46
N ILE A 390 33.10 -21.01 -8.83
CA ILE A 390 33.37 -20.91 -7.38
C ILE A 390 34.09 -19.58 -7.09
N GLN A 391 35.05 -19.21 -7.93
CA GLN A 391 35.73 -17.93 -7.82
C GLN A 391 34.79 -16.75 -8.07
N GLN A 392 33.92 -16.87 -9.09
CA GLN A 392 32.90 -15.87 -9.36
C GLN A 392 31.94 -15.71 -8.18
N TYR A 393 31.47 -16.82 -7.59
CA TYR A 393 30.62 -16.77 -6.39
C TYR A 393 31.32 -16.08 -5.22
N ALA A 394 32.56 -16.46 -4.91
CA ALA A 394 33.33 -15.87 -3.81
C ALA A 394 33.49 -14.36 -4.00
N LEU A 395 33.91 -13.94 -5.19
CA LEU A 395 34.09 -12.53 -5.51
C LEU A 395 32.79 -11.75 -5.45
N PHE A 396 31.72 -12.24 -6.08
CA PHE A 396 30.42 -11.57 -6.05
C PHE A 396 29.82 -11.53 -4.65
N SER A 397 29.99 -12.58 -3.84
CA SER A 397 29.54 -12.60 -2.45
C SER A 397 30.25 -11.51 -1.65
N ILE A 398 31.57 -11.37 -1.77
CA ILE A 398 32.30 -10.30 -1.10
C ILE A 398 31.84 -8.93 -1.60
N VAL A 399 31.86 -8.70 -2.92
CA VAL A 399 31.56 -7.40 -3.52
C VAL A 399 30.14 -6.94 -3.21
N LEU A 400 29.12 -7.78 -3.41
CA LEU A 400 27.72 -7.39 -3.18
C LEU A 400 27.42 -7.10 -1.72
N ASN A 401 28.01 -7.86 -0.79
CA ASN A 401 27.81 -7.61 0.63
C ASN A 401 28.58 -6.38 1.12
N TYR A 402 29.80 -6.11 0.59
CA TYR A 402 30.51 -4.86 0.89
C TYR A 402 29.82 -3.63 0.29
N LEU A 403 29.26 -3.75 -0.92
CA LEU A 403 28.43 -2.69 -1.49
C LEU A 403 27.26 -2.37 -0.55
N ASN A 404 26.59 -3.38 0.00
CA ASN A 404 25.52 -3.18 0.99
C ASN A 404 25.99 -2.54 2.30
N LEU A 405 27.27 -2.68 2.66
CA LEU A 405 27.85 -1.97 3.81
C LEU A 405 28.19 -0.51 3.51
N LEU A 406 28.14 -0.02 2.27
CA LEU A 406 28.43 1.38 1.99
C LEU A 406 27.45 2.32 2.73
N PRO A 407 27.90 3.50 3.19
CA PRO A 407 27.07 4.47 3.90
C PRO A 407 26.17 5.25 2.92
N ILE A 408 25.35 4.53 2.17
CA ILE A 408 24.45 5.03 1.13
C ILE A 408 23.07 4.48 1.42
N TYR A 409 22.09 5.32 1.73
CA TYR A 409 20.71 4.88 1.89
C TYR A 409 20.11 4.53 0.50
N PRO A 410 19.40 3.39 0.34
CA PRO A 410 18.81 2.51 1.35
C PRO A 410 19.61 1.22 1.63
N LEU A 411 20.90 1.16 1.30
CA LEU A 411 21.75 0.01 1.62
C LEU A 411 21.89 -0.14 3.14
N ASP A 412 22.27 -1.34 3.60
CA ASP A 412 22.31 -1.64 5.04
C ASP A 412 23.29 -0.77 5.82
N GLY A 413 24.43 -0.42 5.23
CA GLY A 413 25.37 0.56 5.79
C GLY A 413 24.73 1.93 5.96
N GLY A 414 23.90 2.35 5.00
CA GLY A 414 23.08 3.56 5.11
C GLY A 414 22.07 3.49 6.27
N LYS A 415 21.43 2.34 6.48
CA LYS A 415 20.51 2.11 7.61
C LYS A 415 21.25 2.16 8.95
N ILE A 416 22.45 1.61 9.03
CA ILE A 416 23.33 1.71 10.21
C ILE A 416 23.61 3.18 10.54
N VAL A 417 24.07 3.95 9.56
CA VAL A 417 24.38 5.38 9.74
C VAL A 417 23.13 6.16 10.16
N GLN A 418 21.99 5.92 9.52
CA GLN A 418 20.75 6.63 9.83
C GLN A 418 20.23 6.33 11.24
N SER A 419 20.19 5.05 11.63
CA SER A 419 19.66 4.60 12.93
C SER A 419 20.55 5.03 14.11
N LEU A 420 21.87 5.06 13.92
CA LEU A 420 22.80 5.46 14.99
C LEU A 420 22.99 6.98 15.08
N LEU A 421 23.05 7.71 13.96
CA LEU A 421 23.41 9.13 13.97
C LEU A 421 22.23 10.08 13.79
N PHE A 422 21.23 9.70 13.00
CA PHE A 422 20.23 10.63 12.50
C PHE A 422 18.80 10.38 13.01
N THR A 423 18.55 9.35 13.82
CA THR A 423 17.20 8.98 14.34
C THR A 423 16.39 10.15 14.90
N ARG A 424 17.04 11.17 15.50
CA ARG A 424 16.38 12.37 16.07
C ARG A 424 16.63 13.67 15.31
N TYR A 425 17.20 13.58 14.12
CA TYR A 425 17.49 14.72 13.27
C TYR A 425 16.85 14.50 11.89
N PRO A 426 15.52 14.68 11.75
CA PRO A 426 14.79 14.37 10.52
C PRO A 426 15.38 15.07 9.27
N LYS A 427 15.83 16.32 9.44
CA LYS A 427 16.53 17.07 8.38
C LYS A 427 17.85 16.42 7.98
N ALA A 428 18.64 15.95 8.95
CA ALA A 428 19.90 15.27 8.66
C ALA A 428 19.65 13.93 7.95
N GLN A 429 18.61 13.18 8.32
CA GLN A 429 18.19 11.98 7.58
C GLN A 429 17.87 12.31 6.12
N PHE A 430 17.11 13.38 5.87
CA PHE A 430 16.78 13.79 4.51
C PHE A 430 18.02 14.23 3.71
N TYR A 431 18.93 15.01 4.31
CA TYR A 431 20.16 15.41 3.61
C TYR A 431 21.10 14.23 3.35
N PHE A 432 21.17 13.26 4.26
CA PHE A 432 21.89 12.01 4.05
C PHE A 432 21.28 11.17 2.91
N PHE A 433 19.95 11.11 2.84
CA PHE A 433 19.22 10.50 1.72
C PHE A 433 19.55 11.21 0.39
N LEU A 434 19.53 12.55 0.37
CA LEU A 434 19.83 13.34 -0.82
C LEU A 434 21.29 13.13 -1.28
N LEU A 435 22.23 13.10 -0.34
CA LEU A 435 23.63 12.78 -0.62
C LEU A 435 23.76 11.37 -1.23
N SER A 436 23.06 10.38 -0.67
CA SER A 436 23.04 9.01 -1.17
C SER A 436 22.51 8.94 -2.61
N PHE A 437 21.44 9.68 -2.91
CA PHE A 437 20.92 9.83 -4.27
C PHE A 437 21.96 10.41 -5.24
N VAL A 438 22.63 11.51 -4.86
CA VAL A 438 23.68 12.13 -5.70
C VAL A 438 24.82 11.16 -5.96
N VAL A 439 25.30 10.46 -4.93
CA VAL A 439 26.37 9.46 -5.06
C VAL A 439 25.97 8.34 -6.03
N ILE A 440 24.74 7.83 -5.95
CA ILE A 440 24.23 6.79 -6.86
C ILE A 440 24.15 7.29 -8.30
N ILE A 441 23.67 8.52 -8.54
CA ILE A 441 23.60 9.10 -9.89
C ILE A 441 25.00 9.30 -10.47
N VAL A 442 25.93 9.84 -9.69
CA VAL A 442 27.32 10.00 -10.11
C VAL A 442 27.93 8.63 -10.44
N ALA A 443 27.73 7.63 -9.58
CA ALA A 443 28.19 6.26 -9.83
C ALA A 443 27.57 5.67 -11.11
N ALA A 444 26.28 5.88 -11.35
CA ALA A 444 25.60 5.43 -12.58
C ALA A 444 26.24 6.01 -13.84
N ILE A 445 26.55 7.32 -13.83
CA ILE A 445 27.18 8.02 -14.95
C ILE A 445 28.62 7.53 -15.15
N MET A 446 29.42 7.48 -14.07
CA MET A 446 30.82 7.08 -14.12
C MET A 446 30.99 5.63 -14.59
N LEU A 447 30.16 4.72 -14.08
CA LEU A 447 30.19 3.30 -14.43
C LEU A 447 29.42 2.98 -15.72
N ARG A 448 28.73 3.97 -16.32
CA ARG A 448 27.84 3.81 -17.48
C ARG A 448 26.85 2.66 -17.29
N SER A 449 26.35 2.49 -16.07
CA SER A 449 25.51 1.36 -15.69
C SER A 449 24.03 1.77 -15.68
N PRO A 450 23.20 1.28 -16.62
CA PRO A 450 21.76 1.56 -16.63
C PRO A 450 21.06 0.99 -15.39
N LEU A 451 21.57 -0.11 -14.83
CA LEU A 451 21.04 -0.71 -13.61
C LEU A 451 21.18 0.22 -12.41
N ILE A 452 22.36 0.81 -12.19
CA ILE A 452 22.57 1.79 -11.09
C ILE A 452 21.75 3.06 -11.35
N GLY A 453 21.63 3.47 -12.62
CA GLY A 453 20.78 4.60 -13.01
C GLY A 453 19.31 4.38 -12.63
N LEU A 454 18.80 3.16 -12.80
CA LEU A 454 17.44 2.79 -12.43
C LEU A 454 17.20 2.89 -10.90
N PHE A 455 18.17 2.49 -10.07
CA PHE A 455 18.13 2.76 -8.63
C PHE A 455 18.02 4.25 -8.33
N GLY A 456 18.81 5.07 -9.03
CA GLY A 456 18.73 6.53 -8.94
C GLY A 456 17.34 7.08 -9.25
N VAL A 457 16.67 6.56 -10.28
CA VAL A 457 15.29 6.94 -10.64
C VAL A 457 14.30 6.64 -9.50
N PHE A 458 14.38 5.47 -8.87
CA PHE A 458 13.53 5.14 -7.73
C PHE A 458 13.75 6.09 -6.55
N LEU A 459 15.01 6.42 -6.24
CA LEU A 459 15.34 7.38 -5.19
C LEU A 459 14.84 8.79 -5.52
N PHE A 460 14.92 9.20 -6.79
CA PHE A 460 14.40 10.49 -7.26
C PHE A 460 12.90 10.63 -6.93
N PHE A 461 12.08 9.63 -7.27
CA PHE A 461 10.65 9.67 -6.95
C PHE A 461 10.38 9.64 -5.44
N ALA A 462 11.29 9.09 -4.64
CA ALA A 462 11.18 9.06 -3.18
C ALA A 462 11.65 10.37 -2.50
N ILE A 463 12.30 11.30 -3.21
CA ILE A 463 12.79 12.58 -2.62
C ILE A 463 11.64 13.36 -1.99
N ASN A 464 10.56 13.60 -2.75
CA ASN A 464 9.43 14.41 -2.27
C ASN A 464 8.80 13.77 -1.04
N HIS A 465 8.53 12.45 -1.08
CA HIS A 465 7.98 11.73 0.06
C HIS A 465 8.85 11.85 1.31
N ASN A 466 10.16 11.57 1.20
CA ASN A 466 11.08 11.64 2.35
C ASN A 466 11.26 13.07 2.87
N TYR A 467 11.25 14.09 2.00
CA TYR A 467 11.26 15.49 2.41
C TYR A 467 10.02 15.82 3.25
N LYS A 468 8.82 15.48 2.75
CA LYS A 468 7.55 15.74 3.43
C LYS A 468 7.45 15.03 4.78
N THR A 469 7.90 13.76 4.85
CA THR A 469 7.99 13.00 6.10
C THR A 469 8.96 13.65 7.08
N SER A 470 10.10 14.16 6.63
CA SER A 470 11.09 14.81 7.50
C SER A 470 10.54 16.07 8.17
N ILE A 471 9.75 16.87 7.45
CA ILE A 471 9.08 18.06 7.97
C ILE A 471 8.02 17.67 8.99
N LEU A 472 7.18 16.67 8.66
CA LEU A 472 6.14 16.16 9.57
C LEU A 472 6.73 15.76 10.92
N ILE A 473 7.78 14.93 10.89
CA ILE A 473 8.45 14.46 12.11
C ILE A 473 9.07 15.63 12.87
N GLN A 474 9.70 16.58 12.17
CA GLN A 474 10.29 17.75 12.82
C GLN A 474 9.24 18.60 13.55
N GLU A 475 8.09 18.84 12.92
CA GLU A 475 7.01 19.62 13.54
C GLU A 475 6.45 18.91 14.77
N LEU A 476 6.20 17.61 14.67
CA LEU A 476 5.71 16.79 15.79
C LEU A 476 6.71 16.73 16.95
N MET A 477 8.02 16.72 16.65
CA MET A 477 9.06 16.75 17.70
C MET A 477 9.15 18.10 18.42
N LYS A 478 8.78 19.20 17.77
CA LYS A 478 8.82 20.56 18.35
C LYS A 478 7.56 20.90 19.12
N GLU A 479 6.43 20.33 18.72
CA GLU A 479 5.14 20.56 19.34
C GLU A 479 5.05 19.81 20.68
N ALA A 480 4.92 20.56 21.77
CA ALA A 480 4.57 20.03 23.07
C ALA A 480 3.05 19.84 23.12
N SER A 481 2.59 18.59 23.20
CA SER A 481 1.18 18.24 23.30
C SER A 481 1.03 16.96 24.09
N GLU A 482 0.02 16.92 24.96
CA GLU A 482 -0.37 15.74 25.74
C GLU A 482 -1.19 14.75 24.92
N ALA A 483 -1.69 15.16 23.74
CA ALA A 483 -2.48 14.29 22.88
C ALA A 483 -1.65 13.09 22.39
N PRO A 484 -2.27 11.90 22.24
CA PRO A 484 -1.63 10.71 21.71
C PRO A 484 -0.91 10.99 20.37
N LEU A 485 0.30 10.44 20.22
CA LEU A 485 1.15 10.68 19.05
C LEU A 485 0.45 10.36 17.72
N LYS A 486 -0.38 9.31 17.72
CA LYS A 486 -1.17 8.89 16.57
C LYS A 486 -2.14 9.99 16.12
N GLU A 487 -2.95 10.53 17.03
CA GLU A 487 -3.92 11.60 16.73
C GLU A 487 -3.23 12.84 16.17
N ARG A 488 -2.08 13.20 16.74
CA ARG A 488 -1.28 14.34 16.28
C ARG A 488 -0.77 14.17 14.85
N ILE A 489 -0.30 12.96 14.50
CA ILE A 489 0.11 12.62 13.13
C ILE A 489 -1.07 12.74 12.17
N LEU A 490 -2.21 12.16 12.53
CA LEU A 490 -3.42 12.16 11.70
C LEU A 490 -3.93 13.59 11.46
N ALA A 491 -4.00 14.41 12.52
CA ALA A 491 -4.43 15.80 12.46
C ALA A 491 -3.54 16.65 11.55
N LYS A 492 -2.21 16.49 11.62
CA LYS A 492 -1.28 17.22 10.74
C LYS A 492 -1.40 16.81 9.27
N LEU A 493 -1.60 15.51 9.01
CA LEU A 493 -1.73 14.99 7.65
C LEU A 493 -3.07 15.35 6.99
N SER A 494 -4.15 15.49 7.78
CA SER A 494 -5.45 15.91 7.28
C SER A 494 -5.55 17.44 7.08
N SER A 495 -4.98 18.24 7.98
CA SER A 495 -5.14 19.70 7.95
C SER A 495 -3.99 20.50 7.31
N GLY A 496 -2.82 19.89 7.13
CA GLY A 496 -1.63 20.60 6.65
C GLY A 496 -1.67 20.86 5.14
N LYS A 497 -1.59 22.13 4.72
CA LYS A 497 -1.52 22.56 3.29
C LYS A 497 -0.47 21.80 2.48
N MET A 498 0.64 21.43 3.12
CA MET A 498 1.73 20.69 2.48
C MET A 498 1.34 19.26 2.05
N TYR A 499 0.33 18.67 2.69
CA TYR A 499 -0.12 17.29 2.48
C TYR A 499 -1.44 17.21 1.70
N GLU A 500 -2.08 18.34 1.40
CA GLU A 500 -3.42 18.42 0.82
C GLU A 500 -3.57 17.63 -0.49
N GLU A 501 -2.62 17.78 -1.41
CA GLU A 501 -2.63 17.09 -2.71
C GLU A 501 -2.24 15.60 -2.63
N MET A 502 -1.91 15.08 -1.45
CA MET A 502 -1.50 13.68 -1.29
C MET A 502 -2.72 12.77 -1.17
N ASP A 503 -2.71 11.65 -1.89
CA ASP A 503 -3.72 10.61 -1.70
C ASP A 503 -3.63 9.97 -0.30
N LEU A 504 -4.75 9.40 0.15
CA LEU A 504 -4.87 8.88 1.51
C LEU A 504 -3.91 7.71 1.78
N ALA A 505 -3.64 6.88 0.77
CA ALA A 505 -2.69 5.77 0.88
C ALA A 505 -1.27 6.28 1.18
N LYS A 506 -0.82 7.35 0.51
CA LYS A 506 0.46 8.00 0.78
C LYS A 506 0.47 8.67 2.16
N LYS A 507 -0.63 9.32 2.56
CA LYS A 507 -0.77 9.89 3.91
C LYS A 507 -0.68 8.79 4.97
N SER A 508 -1.38 7.67 4.81
CA SER A 508 -1.35 6.52 5.73
C SER A 508 0.05 5.88 5.78
N ALA A 509 0.70 5.68 4.64
CA ALA A 509 2.09 5.18 4.59
C ALA A 509 3.07 6.14 5.29
N MET A 510 2.91 7.45 5.08
CA MET A 510 3.69 8.49 5.76
C MET A 510 3.44 8.49 7.27
N ALA A 511 2.19 8.34 7.69
CA ALA A 511 1.81 8.25 9.09
C ALA A 511 2.49 7.06 9.76
N LYS A 512 2.44 5.86 9.15
CA LYS A 512 3.07 4.63 9.67
C LYS A 512 4.59 4.80 9.78
N GLN A 513 5.22 5.41 8.77
CA GLN A 513 6.64 5.72 8.78
C GLN A 513 7.01 6.71 9.90
N ALA A 514 6.27 7.81 10.03
CA ALA A 514 6.50 8.82 11.06
C ALA A 514 6.31 8.24 12.47
N LEU A 515 5.27 7.44 12.69
CA LEU A 515 5.02 6.75 13.96
C LEU A 515 6.19 5.84 14.31
N LYS A 516 6.66 5.02 13.36
CA LYS A 516 7.81 4.12 13.56
C LYS A 516 9.03 4.90 14.04
N ILE A 517 9.41 5.97 13.33
CA ILE A 517 10.59 6.78 13.66
C ILE A 517 10.44 7.48 15.03
N LEU A 518 9.26 8.04 15.32
CA LEU A 518 9.01 8.76 16.56
C LEU A 518 8.97 7.83 17.79
N ARG A 519 8.54 6.57 17.61
CA ARG A 519 8.56 5.52 18.64
C ARG A 519 9.94 4.92 18.86
N THR A 520 10.86 4.98 17.89
CA THR A 520 12.23 4.46 18.06
C THR A 520 12.96 5.19 19.21
N GLN A 521 13.52 4.41 20.14
CA GLN A 521 14.30 4.95 21.25
C GLN A 521 15.57 5.65 20.75
N ARG A 522 16.15 6.55 21.56
CA ARG A 522 17.43 7.15 21.21
C ARG A 522 18.55 6.12 21.37
N PRO A 523 19.49 6.01 20.41
CA PRO A 523 20.66 5.17 20.63
C PRO A 523 21.45 5.72 21.83
N THR A 524 21.95 4.81 22.66
CA THR A 524 22.84 5.21 23.77
C THR A 524 24.16 5.74 23.22
N TYR A 525 24.83 6.63 23.94
CA TYR A 525 26.13 7.16 23.50
C TYR A 525 27.16 6.06 23.28
N LEU A 526 27.15 5.04 24.14
CA LEU A 526 27.99 3.86 23.99
C LEU A 526 27.71 3.14 22.66
N LEU A 527 26.44 2.90 22.32
CA LEU A 527 26.07 2.25 21.07
C LEU A 527 26.49 3.09 19.85
N MET A 528 26.34 4.42 19.91
CA MET A 528 26.79 5.30 18.83
C MET A 528 28.30 5.18 18.61
N VAL A 529 29.10 5.33 19.67
CA VAL A 529 30.57 5.32 19.56
C VAL A 529 31.10 3.94 19.16
N VAL A 530 30.67 2.89 19.86
CA VAL A 530 31.14 1.52 19.61
C VAL A 530 30.59 0.99 18.29
N GLY A 531 29.31 1.22 18.01
CA GLY A 531 28.66 0.76 16.78
C GLY A 531 29.25 1.42 15.53
N ILE A 532 29.41 2.75 15.53
CA ILE A 532 30.05 3.44 14.40
C ILE A 532 31.53 3.08 14.30
N GLY A 533 32.25 2.97 15.42
CA GLY A 533 33.66 2.57 15.43
C GLY A 533 33.86 1.19 14.80
N PHE A 534 33.05 0.21 15.18
CA PHE A 534 33.08 -1.13 14.58
C PHE A 534 32.69 -1.11 13.10
N TYR A 535 31.64 -0.38 12.73
CA TYR A 535 31.20 -0.25 11.35
C TYR A 535 32.26 0.39 10.44
N VAL A 536 32.94 1.44 10.91
CA VAL A 536 34.06 2.06 10.18
C VAL A 536 35.23 1.09 10.05
N LEU A 537 35.56 0.34 11.10
CA LEU A 537 36.61 -0.68 11.05
C LEU A 537 36.29 -1.75 9.98
N LEU A 538 35.04 -2.22 9.94
CA LEU A 538 34.59 -3.18 8.92
C LEU A 538 34.72 -2.62 7.50
N LEU A 539 34.35 -1.36 7.27
CA LEU A 539 34.48 -0.70 5.97
C LEU A 539 35.94 -0.55 5.51
N LEU A 540 36.85 -0.30 6.46
CA LEU A 540 38.28 -0.11 6.17
C LEU A 540 39.05 -1.42 6.02
N LEU A 541 38.46 -2.56 6.41
CA LEU A 541 39.12 -3.86 6.43
C LEU A 541 39.78 -4.26 5.08
N PRO A 542 39.14 -4.06 3.91
CA PRO A 542 39.77 -4.35 2.62
C PRO A 542 41.01 -3.47 2.33
N PHE A 543 41.00 -2.22 2.77
CA PHE A 543 42.12 -1.28 2.59
C PHE A 543 43.26 -1.61 3.54
N MET A 544 42.96 -2.03 4.77
CA MET A 544 43.99 -2.42 5.74
C MET A 544 44.75 -3.67 5.31
N SER A 545 44.07 -4.64 4.66
CA SER A 545 44.74 -5.84 4.13
C SER A 545 45.68 -5.56 2.96
N SER A 546 45.52 -4.45 2.25
CA SER A 546 46.41 -4.05 1.14
C SER A 546 47.69 -3.35 1.61
N PHE A 547 47.82 -3.02 2.91
CA PHE A 547 49.05 -2.50 3.52
C PHE A 547 49.88 -3.58 4.25
N ILE A 548 49.39 -4.83 4.31
CA ILE A 548 50.02 -5.96 5.02
C ILE A 548 50.66 -6.96 4.03
N VAL A 549 50.55 -6.71 2.72
CA VAL A 549 51.27 -7.41 1.63
C VAL A 549 52.29 -6.45 1.06
#